data_AF-A0A3R9S6Z8-F1
#
_entry.id   AF-A0A3R9S6Z8-F1
#
_cell.length_a   1.000
_cell.length_b   1.000
_cell.length_c   1.000
_cell.angle_alpha   90.00
_cell.angle_beta   90.00
_cell.angle_gamma   90.00
#
_symmetry.space_group_name_H-M   'P 1'
#
loop_
_entity.id
_entity.type
_entity.pdbx_description
1 polymer ?
#
loop_
_entity_poly.entity_id
_entity_poly.type
_entity_poly.pdbx_seq_one_letter_code
_entity_poly.pdbx_strand_id
1 'polypeptide(L)'
;ITLPTYHTAALSTHELAQGYFGDQGMLAYVAGVQRKEIRGGIACVKHQAMAGSDIGDDHKEIFAGENALKAGDDAKNTMNQFSAH
;
A
#
# COMPACT_ATOMS: atom_id res chain seq x y z
N ILE A 1 -3.67 0.50 28.99
CA ILE A 1 -4.41 1.25 27.95
C ILE A 1 -5.44 0.30 27.36
N THR A 2 -6.72 0.66 27.35
CA THR A 2 -7.82 -0.26 26.99
C THR A 2 -8.07 -0.32 25.48
N LEU A 3 -7.95 0.80 24.76
CA LEU A 3 -8.18 0.89 23.32
C LEU A 3 -7.01 1.57 22.56
N PRO A 4 -5.77 1.10 22.72
CA PRO A 4 -4.60 1.76 22.14
C PRO A 4 -4.66 1.82 20.60
N THR A 5 -5.16 0.77 19.96
CA THR A 5 -5.31 0.71 18.50
C THR A 5 -6.38 1.66 17.99
N TYR A 6 -7.50 1.80 18.71
CA TYR A 6 -8.58 2.73 18.36
C TYR A 6 -8.10 4.18 18.36
N HIS A 7 -7.46 4.62 19.44
CA HIS A 7 -6.92 5.98 19.54
C HIS A 7 -5.85 6.24 18.48
N THR A 8 -4.98 5.26 18.21
CA THR A 8 -3.90 5.41 17.22
C THR A 8 -4.46 5.52 15.80
N ALA A 9 -5.44 4.67 15.44
CA ALA A 9 -6.08 4.73 14.13
C ALA A 9 -6.85 6.04 13.93
N ALA A 10 -7.61 6.48 14.94
CA ALA A 10 -8.36 7.73 14.88
C ALA A 10 -7.43 8.95 14.74
N LEU A 11 -6.38 9.02 15.55
CA LEU A 11 -5.42 10.13 15.52
C LEU A 11 -4.65 10.19 14.20
N SER A 12 -4.08 9.06 13.75
CA SER A 12 -3.32 9.03 12.49
C SER A 12 -4.17 9.39 11.28
N THR A 13 -5.45 8.98 11.25
CA THR A 13 -6.38 9.38 10.19
C THR A 13 -6.70 10.88 10.26
N HIS A 14 -6.92 11.42 11.46
CA HIS A 14 -7.21 12.85 11.65
C HIS A 14 -6.04 13.74 11.21
N GLU A 15 -4.83 13.45 11.68
CA GLU A 15 -3.61 14.20 11.34
C GLU A 15 -3.33 14.16 9.83
N LEU A 16 -3.47 12.98 9.21
CA LEU A 16 -3.29 12.84 7.76
C LEU A 16 -4.33 13.67 7.00
N ALA A 17 -5.61 13.60 7.37
CA ALA A 17 -6.66 14.36 6.70
C ALA A 17 -6.42 15.87 6.83
N GLN A 18 -6.03 16.35 8.02
CA GLN A 18 -5.75 17.77 8.24
C GLN A 18 -4.60 18.27 7.37
N GLY A 19 -3.49 17.53 7.28
CA GLY A 19 -2.37 17.91 6.42
C GLY A 19 -2.68 17.78 4.94
N TYR A 20 -3.33 16.68 4.55
CA TYR A 20 -3.59 16.34 3.15
C TYR A 20 -4.62 17.25 2.48
N PHE A 21 -5.66 17.65 3.22
CA PHE A 21 -6.67 18.59 2.72
C PHE A 21 -6.39 20.04 3.13
N GLY A 22 -5.38 20.27 3.97
CA GLY A 22 -4.82 21.59 4.25
C GLY A 22 -3.70 21.96 3.27
N ASP A 23 -2.80 22.83 3.71
CA ASP A 23 -1.79 23.46 2.85
C ASP A 23 -0.71 22.50 2.33
N GLN A 24 -0.50 21.36 3.00
CA GLN A 24 0.57 20.42 2.62
C GLN A 24 0.19 19.53 1.43
N GLY A 25 -1.11 19.28 1.21
CA GLY A 25 -1.55 18.40 0.13
C GLY A 25 -0.89 17.02 0.20
N MET A 26 -0.44 16.53 -0.96
CA MET A 26 0.26 15.25 -1.08
C MET A 26 1.51 15.13 -0.20
N LEU A 27 2.16 16.24 0.19
CA LEU A 27 3.36 16.19 1.02
C LEU A 27 3.05 15.58 2.41
N ALA A 28 1.85 15.80 2.95
CA ALA A 28 1.43 15.19 4.21
C ALA A 28 1.44 13.66 4.12
N TYR A 29 0.93 13.10 3.03
CA TYR A 29 0.95 11.66 2.79
C TYR A 29 2.37 11.13 2.56
N VAL A 30 3.14 11.76 1.65
CA VAL A 30 4.48 11.28 1.28
C VAL A 30 5.44 11.32 2.48
N ALA A 31 5.48 12.43 3.22
CA ALA A 31 6.38 12.60 4.35
C ALA A 31 5.90 11.85 5.61
N GLY A 32 4.58 11.88 5.86
CA GLY A 32 3.96 11.35 7.07
C GLY A 32 3.77 9.85 7.06
N VAL A 33 3.52 9.25 5.89
CA VAL A 33 3.19 7.83 5.72
C VAL A 33 4.26 7.14 4.86
N GLN A 34 4.27 7.41 3.56
CA GLN A 34 5.02 6.59 2.58
C GLN A 34 6.52 6.50 2.89
N ARG A 35 7.19 7.63 3.15
CA ARG A 35 8.63 7.63 3.49
C ARG A 35 8.93 6.95 4.81
N LYS A 36 8.01 6.99 5.79
CA LYS A 36 8.19 6.30 7.07
C LYS A 36 8.04 4.80 6.89
N GLU A 37 7.05 4.36 6.11
CA GLU A 37 6.84 2.94 5.82
C GLU A 37 8.04 2.33 5.07
N ILE A 38 8.58 3.03 4.07
CA ILE A 38 9.79 2.60 3.33
C ILE A 38 10.97 2.46 4.28
N ARG A 39 11.25 3.48 5.11
CA ARG A 39 12.38 3.43 6.07
C ARG A 39 12.21 2.37 7.16
N GLY A 40 10.97 2.10 7.55
CA GLY A 40 10.63 1.09 8.55
C GLY A 40 10.55 -0.33 7.99
N GLY A 41 10.71 -0.52 6.67
CA GLY A 41 10.52 -1.82 6.03
C GLY A 41 9.11 -2.39 6.23
N ILE A 42 8.10 -1.52 6.34
CA ILE A 42 6.72 -1.94 6.59
C ILE A 42 6.15 -2.59 5.33
N ALA A 43 5.67 -3.83 5.43
CA ALA A 43 5.16 -4.59 4.28
C ALA A 43 4.00 -3.88 3.55
N CYS A 44 3.29 -2.96 4.22
CA CYS A 44 2.16 -2.20 3.67
C CYS A 44 2.56 -1.29 2.50
N VAL A 45 3.84 -0.94 2.36
CA VAL A 45 4.38 -0.28 1.15
C VAL A 45 3.96 -1.06 -0.11
N LYS A 46 3.98 -2.39 0.00
CA LYS A 46 3.57 -3.36 -1.02
C LYS A 46 2.15 -3.86 -0.76
N HIS A 47 1.20 -2.93 -0.61
CA HIS A 47 -0.19 -3.25 -0.21
C HIS A 47 -0.89 -4.28 -1.12
N GLN A 48 -0.56 -4.34 -2.41
CA GLN A 48 -1.09 -5.38 -3.33
C GLN A 48 -0.62 -6.79 -2.95
N ALA A 49 0.69 -6.95 -2.70
CA ALA A 49 1.24 -8.22 -2.23
C ALA A 49 0.72 -8.58 -0.84
N MET A 50 0.61 -7.60 0.07
CA MET A 50 0.00 -7.80 1.39
C MET A 50 -1.46 -8.26 1.30
N ALA A 51 -2.22 -7.76 0.32
CA ALA A 51 -3.60 -8.17 0.07
C ALA A 51 -3.71 -9.54 -0.65
N GLY A 52 -2.58 -10.17 -1.00
CA GLY A 52 -2.53 -11.47 -1.64
C GLY A 52 -2.76 -11.47 -3.15
N SER A 53 -2.63 -10.32 -3.82
CA SER A 53 -2.83 -10.22 -5.28
C SER A 53 -1.89 -11.15 -6.05
N ASP A 54 -0.64 -11.29 -5.62
CA ASP A 54 0.36 -12.16 -6.27
C ASP A 54 -0.07 -13.64 -6.24
N ILE A 55 -0.58 -14.12 -5.09
CA ILE A 55 -1.10 -15.50 -4.94
C ILE A 55 -2.33 -15.70 -5.85
N GLY A 56 -3.19 -14.69 -5.94
CA GLY A 56 -4.35 -14.72 -6.82
C GLY A 56 -3.96 -14.80 -8.29
N ASP A 57 -2.90 -14.12 -8.69
CA ASP A 57 -2.41 -14.11 -10.07
C ASP A 57 -1.69 -15.41 -10.43
N ASP A 58 -0.87 -15.98 -9.53
CA ASP A 58 -0.28 -17.31 -9.68
C ASP A 58 -1.36 -18.39 -9.85
N HIS A 59 -2.42 -18.33 -9.03
CA HIS A 59 -3.54 -19.26 -9.13
C HIS A 59 -4.23 -19.18 -10.49
N LYS A 60 -4.50 -17.97 -10.99
CA LYS A 60 -5.13 -17.81 -12.30
C LYS A 60 -4.24 -18.31 -13.43
N GLU A 61 -2.93 -18.10 -13.33
CA GLU A 61 -1.96 -18.58 -14.33
C GLU A 61 -1.91 -20.11 -14.38
N ILE A 62 -1.98 -20.79 -13.22
CA ILE A 62 -2.06 -22.25 -13.15
C ILE A 62 -3.27 -22.81 -13.93
N PHE A 63 -4.43 -22.16 -13.87
CA PHE A 63 -5.67 -22.67 -14.48
C PHE A 63 -5.95 -22.16 -15.90
N ALA A 64 -5.52 -20.93 -16.23
CA ALA A 64 -5.88 -20.27 -17.49
C ALA A 64 -4.67 -20.02 -18.42
N GLY A 65 -3.45 -20.31 -17.97
CA GLY A 65 -2.23 -20.09 -18.74
C GLY A 65 -2.13 -18.65 -19.25
N GLU A 66 -1.84 -18.49 -20.54
CA GLU A 66 -1.70 -17.17 -21.19
C GLU A 66 -3.00 -16.34 -21.22
N ASN A 67 -4.17 -16.96 -21.02
CA ASN A 67 -5.46 -16.26 -20.98
C ASN A 67 -5.85 -15.76 -19.58
N ALA A 68 -4.96 -15.87 -18.60
CA ALA A 68 -5.24 -15.48 -17.22
C ALA A 68 -5.46 -13.95 -17.10
N LEU A 69 -6.65 -13.56 -16.63
CA LEU A 69 -6.99 -12.18 -16.26
C LEU A 69 -6.36 -11.82 -14.90
N LYS A 70 -5.08 -11.45 -14.91
CA LYS A 70 -4.33 -11.02 -13.73
C LYS A 70 -4.87 -9.72 -13.14
N ALA A 71 -4.84 -9.59 -11.82
CA ALA A 71 -5.26 -8.39 -11.09
C ALA A 71 -4.25 -7.25 -11.28
N GLY A 72 -2.98 -7.58 -11.51
CA GLY A 72 -1.99 -6.66 -12.03
C GLY A 72 -2.04 -6.56 -13.55
N ASP A 73 -2.30 -5.37 -14.09
CA ASP A 73 -1.67 -4.99 -15.36
C ASP A 73 -0.18 -4.85 -15.06
N ASP A 74 0.68 -5.65 -15.70
CA ASP A 74 2.14 -5.64 -15.49
C ASP A 74 2.70 -4.21 -15.56
N ALA A 75 2.13 -3.33 -16.40
CA ALA A 75 2.54 -1.94 -16.51
C ALA A 75 2.10 -1.05 -15.33
N LYS A 76 1.05 -1.43 -14.58
CA LYS A 76 0.47 -0.66 -13.48
C LYS A 76 0.67 -1.30 -12.10
N ASN A 77 1.34 -2.43 -12.03
CA ASN A 77 1.64 -3.07 -10.77
C ASN A 77 2.54 -2.15 -9.92
N THR A 78 2.00 -1.61 -8.83
CA THR A 78 2.73 -0.73 -7.91
C THR A 78 3.98 -1.39 -7.32
N MET A 79 4.03 -2.72 -7.30
CA MET A 79 5.23 -3.48 -6.92
C MET A 79 6.44 -3.08 -7.75
N ASN A 80 6.27 -2.76 -9.04
CA ASN A 80 7.36 -2.34 -9.93
C ASN A 80 8.02 -1.01 -9.54
N GLN A 81 7.35 -0.18 -8.74
CA GLN A 81 7.93 1.04 -8.18
C GLN A 81 8.77 0.79 -6.93
N PHE A 82 8.62 -0.40 -6.32
CA PHE A 82 9.37 -0.88 -5.16
C PHE A 82 10.33 -2.02 -5.53
N SER A 83 10.35 -2.43 -6.80
CA SER A 83 11.39 -3.24 -7.42
C SER A 83 12.61 -2.34 -7.64
N ALA A 84 13.49 -2.24 -6.66
CA ALA A 84 14.75 -1.50 -6.78
C ALA A 84 15.93 -2.46 -6.60
N HIS A 85 16.99 -2.19 -7.39
CA HIS A 85 18.40 -2.11 -7.01
C HIS A 85 18.91 -2.96 -5.84
#